data_AF-D3D2E3-F1
#
_entry.id   AF-D3D2E3-F1
#
_cell.length_a   1.000
_cell.length_b   1.000
_cell.length_c   1.000
_cell.angle_alpha   90.00
_cell.angle_beta   90.00
_cell.angle_gamma   90.00
#
_symmetry.space_group_name_H-M   'P 1'
#
loop_
_entity.id
_entity.type
_entity.pdbx_description
1 polymer ?
#
loop_
_entity_poly.entity_id
_entity_poly.type
_entity_poly.pdbx_seq_one_letter_code
_entity_poly.pdbx_strand_id
1 'polypeptide(L)'
;MAVAASVIDDLVWSGVNNLLDSYVHVEATDQVLVLYTSDSHEAAAWVYAALEVRRICVSRVWMAPLHDDGFVERLASALPDPSEVTGRIVVLTFERDTMSHSLRHVPEPA
;
A
#
# COMPACT_ATOMS: atom_id res chain seq x y z
N MET A 1 18.36 -4.08 29.83
CA MET A 1 17.01 -4.69 29.93
C MET A 1 16.41 -4.70 28.54
N ALA A 2 16.45 -5.86 27.87
CA ALA A 2 15.89 -6.05 26.53
C ALA A 2 14.38 -6.29 26.66
N VAL A 3 13.61 -5.24 26.52
CA VAL A 3 12.16 -5.37 26.30
C VAL A 3 12.01 -5.62 24.80
N ALA A 4 11.32 -6.70 24.45
CA ALA A 4 10.25 -6.64 23.47
C ALA A 4 10.57 -6.58 21.96
N ALA A 5 11.62 -7.18 21.40
CA ALA A 5 11.64 -7.33 19.93
C ALA A 5 10.41 -8.12 19.44
N SER A 6 10.15 -9.27 20.04
CA SER A 6 8.95 -10.07 19.74
C SER A 6 7.64 -9.36 20.12
N VAL A 7 7.62 -8.60 21.22
CA VAL A 7 6.42 -7.90 21.68
C VAL A 7 6.12 -6.66 20.81
N ILE A 8 7.14 -6.02 20.24
CA ILE A 8 6.98 -4.97 19.23
C ILE A 8 6.40 -5.59 17.96
N ASP A 9 6.95 -6.72 17.49
CA ASP A 9 6.42 -7.43 16.33
C ASP A 9 4.96 -7.85 16.53
N ASP A 10 4.61 -8.36 17.72
CA ASP A 10 3.23 -8.73 18.07
C ASP A 10 2.28 -7.51 18.04
N LEU A 11 2.74 -6.36 18.55
CA LEU A 11 1.95 -5.14 18.54
C LEU A 11 1.76 -4.58 17.13
N VAL A 12 2.82 -4.58 16.32
CA VAL A 12 2.77 -4.18 14.91
C VAL A 12 1.82 -5.09 14.14
N TRP A 13 1.95 -6.41 14.33
CA TRP A 13 1.08 -7.40 13.71
C TRP A 13 -0.38 -7.18 14.10
N SER A 14 -0.67 -7.00 15.38
CA SER A 14 -2.02 -6.68 15.86
C SER A 14 -2.57 -5.40 15.24
N GLY A 15 -1.75 -4.35 15.15
CA GLY A 15 -2.11 -3.09 14.50
C GLY A 15 -2.44 -3.25 13.01
N VAL A 16 -1.63 -4.01 12.28
CA VAL A 16 -1.86 -4.32 10.86
C VAL A 16 -3.17 -5.09 10.67
N ASN A 17 -3.43 -6.12 11.49
CA ASN A 17 -4.68 -6.88 11.38
C ASN A 17 -5.88 -5.98 11.69
N ASN A 18 -5.78 -5.13 12.72
CA ASN A 18 -6.86 -4.20 13.05
C ASN A 18 -7.10 -3.17 11.93
N LEU A 19 -6.05 -2.65 11.28
CA LEU A 19 -6.18 -1.79 10.09
C LEU A 19 -6.97 -2.52 8.99
N LEU A 20 -6.55 -3.73 8.64
CA LEU A 20 -7.16 -4.50 7.55
C LEU A 20 -8.60 -4.92 7.84
N ASP A 21 -8.90 -5.29 9.09
CA ASP A 21 -10.19 -5.88 9.47
C ASP A 21 -11.23 -4.84 9.90
N SER A 22 -10.81 -3.85 10.69
CA SER A 22 -11.74 -2.93 11.37
C SER A 22 -11.87 -1.58 10.68
N TYR A 23 -10.89 -1.18 9.87
CA TYR A 23 -10.90 0.12 9.19
C TYR A 23 -11.08 -0.03 7.68
N VAL A 24 -10.27 -0.87 7.05
CA VAL A 24 -10.32 -1.09 5.60
C VAL A 24 -11.40 -2.11 5.23
N HIS A 25 -11.65 -3.07 6.11
CA HIS A 25 -12.56 -4.20 5.90
C HIS A 25 -12.20 -5.00 4.65
N VAL A 26 -10.93 -5.40 4.48
CA VAL A 26 -10.51 -6.14 3.29
C VAL A 26 -11.16 -7.52 3.24
N GLU A 27 -11.73 -7.87 2.09
CA GLU A 27 -12.37 -9.15 1.81
C GLU A 27 -11.51 -10.03 0.89
N ALA A 28 -11.79 -11.34 0.87
CA ALA A 28 -10.99 -12.31 0.09
C ALA A 28 -11.06 -12.09 -1.44
N THR A 29 -12.11 -11.43 -1.93
CA THR A 29 -12.31 -11.10 -3.35
C THR A 29 -11.72 -9.76 -3.74
N ASP A 30 -11.25 -8.97 -2.77
CA ASP A 30 -10.59 -7.69 -3.05
C ASP A 30 -9.23 -7.91 -3.68
N GLN A 31 -8.82 -6.91 -4.45
CA GLN A 31 -7.46 -6.78 -4.94
C GLN A 31 -6.84 -5.54 -4.31
N VAL A 32 -5.71 -5.73 -3.63
CA VAL A 32 -5.07 -4.67 -2.85
C VAL A 32 -3.83 -4.16 -3.56
N LEU A 33 -3.68 -2.85 -3.61
CA LEU A 33 -2.48 -2.19 -4.10
C LEU A 33 -1.83 -1.41 -2.96
N VAL A 34 -0.60 -1.79 -2.62
CA VAL A 34 0.20 -1.14 -1.57
C VAL A 34 1.19 -0.17 -2.23
N LEU A 35 0.90 1.12 -2.11
CA LEU A 35 1.78 2.20 -2.54
C LEU A 35 2.66 2.63 -1.36
N TYR A 36 3.96 2.81 -1.57
CA TYR A 36 4.86 3.18 -0.46
C TYR A 36 6.06 4.00 -0.90
N THR A 37 6.46 4.95 -0.05
CA THR A 37 7.77 5.62 -0.11
C THR A 37 8.84 4.85 0.66
N SER A 38 10.12 5.15 0.40
CA SER A 38 11.23 4.41 1.04
C SER A 38 11.25 4.52 2.57
N ASP A 39 10.78 5.63 3.12
CA ASP A 39 10.71 5.92 4.57
C ASP A 39 9.59 5.14 5.29
N SER A 40 8.68 4.52 4.55
CA SER A 40 7.54 3.76 5.06
C SER A 40 7.59 2.26 4.67
N HIS A 41 8.69 1.80 4.07
CA HIS A 41 8.81 0.46 3.50
C HIS A 41 8.51 -0.66 4.52
N GLU A 42 8.88 -0.49 5.79
CA GLU A 42 8.68 -1.49 6.84
C GLU A 42 7.19 -1.67 7.16
N ALA A 43 6.46 -0.57 7.31
CA ALA A 43 5.01 -0.61 7.52
C ALA A 43 4.29 -1.25 6.32
N ALA A 44 4.70 -0.87 5.10
CA ALA A 44 4.17 -1.47 3.88
C ALA A 44 4.46 -2.98 3.79
N ALA A 45 5.66 -3.42 4.21
CA ALA A 45 6.03 -4.83 4.23
C ALA A 45 5.18 -5.65 5.21
N TRP A 46 4.90 -5.14 6.42
CA TRP A 46 4.03 -5.81 7.38
C TRP A 46 2.61 -5.99 6.85
N VAL A 47 2.06 -4.97 6.20
CA VAL A 47 0.72 -5.02 5.57
C VAL A 47 0.71 -6.01 4.41
N TYR A 48 1.71 -5.97 3.55
CA TYR A 48 1.86 -6.91 2.44
C TYR A 48 1.93 -8.37 2.94
N ALA A 49 2.74 -8.63 3.97
CA ALA A 49 2.87 -9.96 4.58
C ALA A 49 1.53 -10.46 5.17
N ALA A 50 0.78 -9.58 5.85
CA ALA A 50 -0.52 -9.94 6.39
C ALA A 50 -1.53 -10.30 5.28
N LEU A 51 -1.53 -9.56 4.16
CA LEU A 51 -2.38 -9.85 3.00
C LEU A 51 -2.00 -11.17 2.32
N GLU A 52 -0.70 -11.47 2.17
CA GLU A 52 -0.23 -12.73 1.61
C GLU A 52 -0.63 -13.94 2.48
N VAL A 53 -0.48 -13.85 3.80
CA VAL A 53 -0.91 -14.90 4.74
C VAL A 53 -2.42 -15.17 4.63
N ARG A 54 -3.21 -14.14 4.34
CA ARG A 54 -4.66 -14.23 4.11
C ARG A 54 -5.04 -14.68 2.70
N ARG A 55 -4.06 -14.87 1.81
CA ARG A 55 -4.23 -15.20 0.39
C ARG A 55 -5.08 -14.16 -0.38
N ILE A 56 -4.99 -12.90 0.03
CA ILE A 56 -5.61 -11.80 -0.70
C ILE A 56 -4.67 -11.39 -1.84
N CYS A 57 -5.23 -11.12 -3.02
CA CYS A 57 -4.44 -10.65 -4.15
C CYS A 57 -3.86 -9.27 -3.83
N VAL A 58 -2.53 -9.15 -3.84
CA VAL A 58 -1.86 -7.90 -3.50
C VAL A 58 -0.71 -7.62 -4.46
N SER A 59 -0.62 -6.36 -4.90
CA SER A 59 0.53 -5.80 -5.61
C SER A 59 1.13 -4.66 -4.81
N ARG A 60 2.42 -4.38 -5.02
CA ARG A 60 3.12 -3.27 -4.36
C ARG A 60 3.79 -2.37 -5.39
N VAL A 61 3.75 -1.06 -5.15
CA VAL A 61 4.36 -0.05 -6.01
C VAL A 61 5.16 0.90 -5.15
N TRP A 62 6.45 0.99 -5.45
CA TRP A 62 7.32 1.98 -4.84
C TRP A 62 7.14 3.34 -5.50
N MET A 63 7.12 4.37 -4.65
CA MET A 63 7.04 5.78 -5.01
C MET A 63 8.30 6.51 -4.53
N ALA A 64 8.92 7.28 -5.40
CA ALA A 64 9.99 8.19 -5.03
C ALA A 64 9.41 9.37 -4.21
N PRO A 65 10.11 9.83 -3.16
CA PRO A 65 9.69 10.98 -2.39
C PRO A 65 9.68 12.27 -3.25
N LEU A 66 8.72 13.16 -2.99
CA LEU A 66 8.54 14.48 -3.62
C LEU A 66 8.16 14.45 -5.10
N HIS A 67 9.02 13.90 -5.97
CA HIS A 67 8.84 13.81 -7.42
C HIS A 67 9.19 12.40 -7.92
N ASP A 68 8.32 11.84 -8.74
CA ASP A 68 8.46 10.49 -9.28
C ASP A 68 7.93 10.40 -10.70
N ASP A 69 8.79 10.72 -11.66
CA ASP A 69 8.42 10.77 -13.08
C ASP A 69 7.97 9.41 -13.63
N GLY A 70 8.38 8.30 -13.01
CA GLY A 70 8.01 6.95 -13.44
C GLY A 70 6.87 6.32 -12.65
N PHE A 71 6.24 7.07 -11.73
CA PHE A 71 5.19 6.54 -10.87
C PHE A 71 3.99 6.06 -11.68
N VAL A 72 3.56 6.86 -12.66
CA VAL A 72 2.36 6.58 -13.46
C VAL A 72 2.49 5.26 -14.21
N GLU A 73 3.64 5.00 -14.83
CA GLU A 73 3.90 3.77 -15.58
C GLU A 73 3.94 2.55 -14.65
N ARG A 74 4.59 2.68 -13.49
CA ARG A 74 4.65 1.59 -12.49
C ARG A 74 3.28 1.30 -11.90
N LEU A 75 2.51 2.34 -11.59
CA LEU A 75 1.14 2.22 -11.10
C LEU A 75 0.25 1.55 -12.15
N ALA A 76 0.27 2.04 -13.39
CA ALA A 76 -0.53 1.47 -14.48
C ALA A 76 -0.22 -0.01 -14.72
N SER A 77 1.05 -0.40 -14.59
CA SER A 77 1.48 -1.80 -14.75
C SER A 77 1.06 -2.71 -13.59
N ALA A 78 0.77 -2.14 -12.42
CA ALA A 78 0.36 -2.88 -11.22
C ALA A 78 -1.15 -2.88 -11.00
N LEU A 79 -1.89 -2.01 -11.70
CA LEU A 79 -3.34 -2.03 -11.68
C LEU A 79 -3.84 -3.30 -12.38
N PRO A 80 -4.85 -3.96 -11.80
CA PRO A 80 -5.44 -5.13 -12.43
C PRO A 80 -6.27 -4.76 -13.66
N ASP A 81 -6.48 -5.73 -14.54
CA ASP A 81 -7.47 -5.60 -15.60
C ASP A 81 -8.86 -5.42 -14.96
N PRO A 82 -9.59 -4.33 -15.23
CA PRO A 82 -10.90 -4.09 -14.65
C PRO A 82 -11.90 -5.23 -14.90
N SER A 83 -11.74 -6.01 -15.98
CA SER A 83 -12.58 -7.16 -16.28
C SER A 83 -12.31 -8.39 -15.42
N GLU A 84 -11.16 -8.45 -14.74
CA GLU A 84 -10.75 -9.55 -13.87
C GLU A 84 -11.05 -9.27 -12.38
N VAL A 85 -11.47 -8.05 -12.06
CA VAL A 85 -11.78 -7.64 -10.68
C VAL A 85 -13.19 -8.09 -10.31
N THR A 86 -13.27 -9.02 -9.36
CA THR A 86 -14.56 -9.52 -8.83
C THR A 86 -15.03 -8.74 -7.59
N GLY A 87 -14.09 -8.19 -6.80
CA GLY A 87 -14.35 -7.41 -5.58
C GLY A 87 -14.04 -5.92 -5.76
N ARG A 88 -13.44 -5.30 -4.75
CA ARG A 88 -12.97 -3.91 -4.81
C ARG A 88 -11.49 -3.86 -5.17
N ILE A 89 -11.07 -2.76 -5.77
CA ILE A 89 -9.67 -2.35 -5.76
C ILE A 89 -9.46 -1.50 -4.51
N VAL A 90 -8.62 -1.97 -3.59
CA VAL A 90 -8.29 -1.27 -2.36
C VAL A 90 -6.87 -0.72 -2.49
N VAL A 91 -6.72 0.60 -2.43
CA VAL A 91 -5.41 1.26 -2.52
C VAL A 91 -4.99 1.74 -1.14
N LEU A 92 -3.90 1.19 -0.61
CA LEU A 92 -3.30 1.60 0.65
C LEU A 92 -1.99 2.32 0.37
N THR A 93 -1.89 3.56 0.84
CA THR A 93 -0.70 4.40 0.61
C THR A 93 0.02 4.65 1.92
N PHE A 94 1.32 4.36 1.95
CA PHE A 94 2.18 4.51 3.11
C PHE A 94 3.23 5.59 2.82
N GLU A 95 3.12 6.70 3.53
CA GLU A 95 4.04 7.84 3.45
C GLU A 95 4.27 8.34 4.87
N ARG A 96 5.52 8.63 5.26
CA ARG A 96 5.83 9.08 6.63
C ARG A 96 6.14 10.57 6.68
N ASP A 97 7.22 10.97 6.02
CA ASP A 97 7.76 12.33 6.10
C ASP A 97 7.66 13.06 4.75
N THR A 98 7.33 12.33 3.68
CA THR A 98 7.31 12.85 2.32
C THR A 98 5.96 12.60 1.68
N MET A 99 5.08 13.61 1.73
CA MET A 99 3.86 13.60 0.91
C MET A 99 4.28 13.84 -0.54
N SER A 100 4.37 12.77 -1.32
CA SER A 100 4.62 12.83 -2.75
C SER A 100 3.49 13.61 -3.42
N HIS A 101 3.85 14.72 -4.08
CA HIS A 101 2.87 15.55 -4.79
C HIS A 101 2.84 15.13 -6.25
N SER A 102 1.85 14.33 -6.63
CA SER A 102 1.54 14.12 -8.03
C SER A 102 0.66 15.27 -8.53
N LEU A 103 1.25 16.42 -8.85
CA LEU A 103 0.52 17.45 -9.59
C LEU A 103 0.31 16.94 -11.02
N ARG A 104 -0.94 16.66 -11.38
CA ARG A 104 -1.33 16.49 -12.77
C ARG A 104 -1.03 17.81 -13.49
N HIS A 105 -0.03 17.86 -14.36
CA HIS A 105 0.09 18.98 -15.29
C HIS A 105 -1.11 18.91 -16.24
N VAL A 106 -2.16 19.69 -15.94
CA VAL A 106 -3.20 20.00 -16.89
C VAL A 106 -2.63 21.13 -17.75
N PRO A 107 -2.33 20.92 -19.03
CA PRO A 107 -1.88 22.02 -19.88
C PRO A 107 -2.99 23.08 -19.93
N GLU A 108 -2.64 24.35 -19.71
CA GLU A 108 -3.56 25.46 -19.92
C GLU A 108 -4.04 25.45 -21.38
N PRO A 109 -5.33 25.66 -21.65
CA PRO A 109 -5.81 25.81 -23.02
C PRO A 109 -5.17 27.07 -23.63
N ALA A 110 -4.63 26.90 -24.83
CA ALA A 110 -4.00 27.95 -25.64
C ALA A 110 -4.97 29.08 -26.01
#